data_AF-A0A8H2LHB2-F1
#
_entry.id   AF-A0A8H2LHB2-F1
#
_cell.length_a   1.000
_cell.length_b   1.000
_cell.length_c   1.000
_cell.angle_alpha   90.00
_cell.angle_beta   90.00
_cell.angle_gamma   90.00
#
_symmetry.space_group_name_H-M   'P 1'
#
loop_
_entity.id
_entity.type
_entity.pdbx_description
1 polymer ?
#
loop_
_entity_poly.entity_id
_entity_poly.type
_entity_poly.pdbx_seq_one_letter_code
_entity_poly.pdbx_strand_id
1 'polypeptide(L)' 'MELFGITGTEYVGYLASIMVLVSFILKDVVKLRRVNMVGCFLFVVYGFLIPSLRVGLPVIIANGAIFLVNLYYAVLKRP' A
#
# COMPACT_ATOMS: atom_id res chain seq x y z
N MET A 1 -11.56 -19.55 -3.43
CA MET A 1 -12.23 -19.55 -4.74
C MET A 1 -11.30 -18.85 -5.71
N GLU A 2 -10.64 -19.61 -6.59
CA GLU A 2 -9.72 -19.07 -7.61
C GLU A 2 -10.53 -18.76 -8.86
N LEU A 3 -10.77 -17.48 -9.14
CA LEU A 3 -11.61 -17.09 -10.28
C LEU A 3 -10.80 -17.01 -11.59
N PHE A 4 -9.46 -16.95 -11.51
CA PHE A 4 -8.55 -16.84 -12.65
C PHE A 4 -7.16 -17.48 -12.41
N GLY A 5 -7.04 -18.46 -11.50
CA GLY A 5 -5.74 -19.01 -11.07
C GLY A 5 -4.91 -18.05 -10.21
N ILE A 6 -5.53 -16.96 -9.75
CA ILE A 6 -5.01 -15.99 -8.79
C ILE A 6 -5.78 -16.13 -7.48
N THR A 7 -5.02 -16.24 -6.40
CA THR A 7 -5.50 -16.35 -5.03
C THR A 7 -6.11 -15.03 -4.55
N GLY A 8 -6.98 -15.09 -3.54
CA GLY A 8 -7.54 -13.88 -2.90
C GLY A 8 -6.45 -12.92 -2.41
N THR A 9 -5.28 -13.44 -2.02
CA THR A 9 -4.11 -12.67 -1.63
C THR A 9 -3.57 -11.82 -2.78
N GLU A 10 -3.45 -12.37 -3.98
CA GLU A 10 -2.90 -11.66 -5.15
C GLU A 10 -3.79 -10.50 -5.58
N TYR A 11 -5.12 -10.65 -5.48
CA TYR A 11 -6.05 -9.55 -5.72
C TYR A 11 -5.81 -8.34 -4.79
N VAL A 12 -5.46 -8.58 -3.53
CA VAL A 12 -5.13 -7.50 -2.58
C VAL A 12 -3.86 -6.77 -3.03
N GLY A 13 -2.84 -7.51 -3.49
CA GLY A 13 -1.61 -6.93 -4.03
C GLY A 13 -1.83 -6.10 -5.29
N TYR A 14 -2.67 -6.57 -6.22
CA TYR A 14 -3.03 -5.81 -7.41
C TYR A 14 -3.83 -4.54 -7.07
N LEU A 15 -4.78 -4.63 -6.15
CA LEU A 15 -5.56 -3.47 -5.70
C LEU A 15 -4.66 -2.43 -5.01
N ALA A 16 -3.74 -2.88 -4.14
CA ALA A 16 -2.76 -2.00 -3.51
C ALA A 16 -1.89 -1.25 -4.54
N SER A 17 -1.45 -1.96 -5.59
CA SER A 17 -0.65 -1.40 -6.66
C SER A 17 -1.40 -0.31 -7.45
N ILE A 18 -2.67 -0.55 -7.77
CA ILE A 18 -3.54 0.42 -8.44
C ILE A 18 -3.74 1.67 -7.56
N MET A 19 -3.97 1.49 -6.26
CA MET A 19 -4.16 2.61 -5.33
C MET A 19 -2.91 3.50 -5.26
N VAL A 20 -1.71 2.90 -5.21
CA VAL A 20 -0.46 3.66 -5.25
C VAL A 20 -0.26 4.34 -6.61
N LEU A 21 -0.56 3.66 -7.73
CA LEU A 21 -0.47 4.25 -9.06
C LEU A 21 -1.38 5.47 -9.22
N VAL A 22 -2.64 5.36 -8.77
CA VAL A 22 -3.61 6.46 -8.77
C VAL A 22 -3.11 7.64 -7.93
N SER A 23 -2.37 7.38 -6.84
CA SER A 23 -1.83 8.46 -6.01
C SER A 23 -0.90 9.40 -6.78
N PHE A 24 -0.16 8.92 -7.79
CA PHE A 24 0.74 9.74 -8.61
C PHE A 24 0.01 10.62 -9.63
N ILE A 25 -1.26 10.31 -9.94
CA ILE A 25 -2.08 11.10 -10.86
C ILE A 25 -2.69 12.32 -10.13
N LEU A 26 -2.77 12.27 -8.80
CA LEU A 26 -3.38 13.32 -7.99
C LEU A 26 -2.47 14.57 -7.94
N LYS A 27 -3.03 15.71 -8.35
CA LYS A 27 -2.35 17.02 -8.29
C LYS A 27 -2.28 17.59 -6.86
N ASP A 28 -3.25 17.23 -6.01
CA ASP A 28 -3.28 17.68 -4.61
C ASP A 28 -2.39 16.79 -3.73
N VAL A 29 -1.33 17.38 -3.17
CA VAL A 29 -0.39 16.69 -2.27
C VAL A 29 -1.09 16.06 -1.06
N VAL A 30 -2.16 16.69 -0.57
CA VAL A 30 -2.95 16.17 0.56
C VAL A 30 -3.70 14.91 0.20
N LYS A 31 -4.34 14.90 -0.98
CA LYS A 31 -5.07 13.73 -1.49
C LYS A 31 -4.10 12.62 -1.84
N LEU A 32 -2.96 12.96 -2.46
CA LEU A 32 -1.86 12.05 -2.75
C LEU A 32 -1.41 11.31 -1.49
N ARG A 33 -1.11 12.03 -0.41
CA ARG A 33 -0.66 11.41 0.86
C ARG A 33 -1.73 10.49 1.47
N ARG A 34 -3.01 10.88 1.43
CA ARG A 34 -4.10 10.04 1.93
C ARG A 34 -4.27 8.75 1.13
N VAL A 35 -4.26 8.83 -0.20
CA VAL A 35 -4.40 7.65 -1.06
C VAL A 35 -3.16 6.75 -0.94
N ASN A 36 -1.96 7.33 -0.87
CA ASN A 36 -0.73 6.58 -0.68
C ASN A 36 -0.70 5.85 0.68
N MET A 37 -1.23 6.46 1.77
CA MET A 37 -1.39 5.78 3.05
C MET A 37 -2.30 4.54 2.95
N VAL A 38 -3.42 4.64 2.21
CA VAL A 38 -4.32 3.48 2.00
C VAL A 38 -3.63 2.39 1.18
N GLY A 39 -2.94 2.76 0.10
CA GLY A 39 -2.18 1.82 -0.74
C GLY A 39 -1.07 1.11 0.03
N CYS A 40 -0.29 1.84 0.82
CA CYS A 40 0.77 1.26 1.66
C CYS A 40 0.20 0.34 2.74
N PHE A 41 -0.92 0.70 3.37
CA PHE A 41 -1.59 -0.18 4.34
C PHE A 41 -2.02 -1.50 3.69
N LEU A 42 -2.61 -1.44 2.49
CA LEU A 42 -2.98 -2.63 1.72
C LEU A 42 -1.75 -3.49 1.36
N PHE A 43 -0.62 -2.87 1.01
CA PHE A 43 0.62 -3.60 0.76
C PHE A 43 1.22 -4.28 2.00
N VAL A 44 1.09 -3.64 3.17
CA VAL A 44 1.49 -4.26 4.44
C VAL A 44 0.64 -5.50 4.71
N VAL A 45 -0.69 -5.38 4.58
CA VAL A 45 -1.63 -6.51 4.73
C VAL A 45 -1.32 -7.61 3.70
N TYR A 46 -1.11 -7.26 2.43
CA TYR A 46 -0.70 -8.19 1.38
C TYR A 46 0.60 -8.92 1.73
N GLY A 47 1.61 -8.21 2.23
CA GLY A 47 2.89 -8.81 2.61
C GLY A 47 2.76 -9.86 3.73
N PHE A 48 1.80 -9.70 4.64
CA PHE A 48 1.49 -10.71 5.67
C PHE A 48 0.68 -11.90 5.14
N LEU A 49 -0.11 -11.69 4.08
CA LEU A 49 -0.91 -12.72 3.43
C LEU A 49 -0.10 -13.62 2.49
N ILE A 50 1.12 -13.22 2.09
CA ILE A 50 2.02 -14.03 1.26
C ILE A 50 2.45 -15.28 2.07
N PRO A 51 2.38 -16.49 1.47
CA PRO A 51 2.73 -17.74 2.16
C PRO A 51 4.14 -17.76 2.74
N SER A 52 5.07 -17.07 2.08
CA SER A 52 6.46 -16.94 2.48
C SER A 52 6.71 -15.56 3.10
N LEU A 53 6.69 -15.48 4.43
CA LEU A 53 6.92 -14.21 5.15
C LEU A 53 8.28 -13.55 4.80
N ARG A 54 9.31 -14.35 4.46
CA ARG A 54 10.60 -13.82 3.96
C ARG A 54 10.48 -13.04 2.64
N VAL A 55 9.53 -13.41 1.79
CA VAL A 55 9.25 -12.72 0.51
C VAL A 55 8.39 -11.48 0.75
N GLY A 56 7.48 -11.53 1.74
CA GLY A 56 6.63 -10.40 2.13
C GLY A 56 7.34 -9.34 2.98
N LEU A 57 8.38 -9.70 3.74
CA LEU A 57 9.17 -8.81 4.59
C LEU A 57 9.62 -7.50 3.92
N PRO A 58 10.29 -7.52 2.74
CA PRO A 58 10.69 -6.28 2.08
C PRO A 58 9.50 -5.39 1.71
N VAL A 59 8.37 -6.00 1.32
CA VAL A 59 7.12 -5.28 0.99
C VAL A 59 6.55 -4.61 2.23
N ILE A 60 6.48 -5.33 3.35
CA ILE A 60 5.98 -4.81 4.63
C ILE A 60 6.84 -3.66 5.13
N ILE A 61 8.17 -3.84 5.14
CA ILE A 61 9.11 -2.84 5.66
C ILE A 61 9.05 -1.56 4.80
N ALA A 62 9.12 -1.70 3.47
CA ALA A 62 9.10 -0.55 2.57
C ALA A 62 7.77 0.23 2.70
N ASN A 63 6.63 -0.46 2.64
CA ASN A 63 5.33 0.20 2.71
C ASN A 63 5.00 0.72 4.13
N GLY A 64 5.47 0.04 5.18
CA GLY A 64 5.38 0.54 6.54
C GLY A 64 6.17 1.83 6.74
N ALA A 65 7.40 1.92 6.23
CA ALA A 65 8.19 3.14 6.28
C ALA A 65 7.52 4.30 5.51
N ILE A 66 7.04 4.03 4.29
CA ILE A 66 6.32 5.03 3.47
C ILE A 66 5.03 5.48 4.17
N PHE A 67 4.29 4.56 4.79
CA PHE A 67 3.10 4.88 5.57
C PHE A 67 3.42 5.82 6.74
N LEU A 68 4.45 5.52 7.53
CA LEU A 68 4.89 6.37 8.65
C LEU A 68 5.30 7.77 8.20
N VAL A 69 6.07 7.86 7.10
CA VAL A 69 6.45 9.14 6.52
C VAL A 69 5.20 9.92 6.08
N ASN A 70 4.32 9.30 5.31
CA ASN A 70 3.09 9.97 4.85
C ASN A 70 2.18 10.38 6.02
N LEU A 71 2.09 9.56 7.06
CA LEU A 71 1.33 9.86 8.28
C LEU A 71 1.92 11.07 9.01
N TYR A 72 3.24 11.11 9.20
CA TYR A 72 3.94 12.24 9.81
C TYR A 72 3.65 13.55 9.06
N TYR A 73 3.76 13.54 7.74
CA TYR A 73 3.45 14.71 6.93
C TYR A 73 1.96 15.05 6.92
N ALA A 74 1.05 14.06 6.96
CA ALA A 74 -0.39 14.33 6.97
C ALA A 74 -0.89 14.89 8.32
N VAL A 75 -0.29 14.45 9.44
CA VAL A 75 -0.73 14.78 10.79
C VAL A 75 0.02 16.00 11.37
N LEU A 76 1.35 16.00 11.29
CA LEU A 76 2.17 16.99 11.96
C LEU A 76 2.47 18.20 11.07
N LYS A 77 2.74 17.96 9.79
CA LYS A 77 3.05 19.02 8.83
C LYS A 77 1.81 19.31 7.98
N ARG A 78 0.78 19.87 8.61
CA ARG A 78 -0.40 20.33 7.85
C ARG A 78 0.07 21.22 6.69
N PRO A 79 -0.43 20.98 5.47
CA PRO A 79 -0.23 21.89 4.35
C PRO A 79 -0.77 23.30 4.69
#